data_AF-A0A5S9MLV1-F1
#
_entry.id   AF-A0A5S9MLV1-F1
#
_cell.length_a   1.000
_cell.length_b   1.000
_cell.length_c   1.000
_cell.angle_alpha   90.00
_cell.angle_beta   90.00
_cell.angle_gamma   90.00
#
_symmetry.space_group_name_H-M   'P 1'
#
loop_
_entity.id
_entity.type
_entity.pdbx_description
1 polymer ?
#
loop_
_entity_poly.entity_id
_entity_poly.type
_entity_poly.pdbx_seq_one_letter_code
_entity_poly.pdbx_strand_id
1 'polypeptide(L)'
;MRFDEAYSGKVFIGSHPTWEDAKVILYGMPMDWTVSYRPGSRFGPNRIREVSIGLEEYSPYLDRELHEVPFFDAGDIPLPFGNAQKKLRFN
;
A
#
# COMPACT_ATOMS: atom_id res chain seq x y z
N MET A 1 21.20 -1.79 15.72
CA MET A 1 20.55 -0.63 15.07
C MET A 1 19.29 -1.16 14.42
N ARG A 2 18.10 -0.74 14.87
CA ARG A 2 16.83 -1.17 14.29
C ARG A 2 16.53 -0.20 13.15
N PHE A 3 16.41 -0.70 11.92
CA PHE A 3 16.07 0.13 10.77
C PHE A 3 14.64 0.64 10.92
N ASP A 4 14.40 1.88 10.51
CA ASP A 4 13.06 2.46 10.48
C ASP A 4 12.20 1.67 9.48
N GLU A 5 11.05 1.18 9.95
CA GLU A 5 10.15 0.37 9.15
C GLU A 5 9.55 1.16 7.99
N ALA A 6 9.36 2.48 8.18
CA ALA A 6 8.87 3.40 7.16
C ALA A 6 9.78 3.44 5.91
N TYR A 7 11.04 3.02 6.03
CA TYR A 7 12.01 2.99 4.92
C TYR A 7 12.48 1.57 4.58
N SER A 8 11.71 0.55 5.00
CA SER A 8 12.05 -0.86 4.79
C SER A 8 11.68 -1.41 3.41
N GLY A 9 10.85 -0.71 2.64
CA GLY A 9 10.25 -1.19 1.39
C GLY A 9 9.13 -2.21 1.57
N LYS A 10 8.79 -2.57 2.81
CA LYS A 10 7.64 -3.45 3.12
C LYS A 10 6.33 -2.70 3.32
N VAL A 11 6.43 -1.42 3.64
CA VAL A 11 5.35 -0.42 3.72
C VAL A 11 5.69 0.71 2.74
N PHE A 12 4.70 1.53 2.41
CA PHE A 12 4.93 2.75 1.64
C PHE A 12 5.82 3.73 2.43
N ILE A 13 6.77 4.37 1.74
CA ILE A 13 7.72 5.33 2.34
C ILE A 13 7.01 6.38 3.21
N GLY A 14 7.51 6.63 4.42
CA GLY A 14 6.92 7.64 5.31
C GLY A 14 5.61 7.22 5.98
N SER A 15 5.22 5.94 5.89
CA SER A 15 4.06 5.43 6.64
C SER A 15 4.25 5.61 8.14
N HIS A 16 3.20 6.05 8.81
CA HIS A 16 3.16 6.06 10.27
C HIS A 16 3.09 4.63 10.82
N PRO A 17 3.60 4.40 12.05
CA PRO A 17 3.59 3.08 12.68
C PRO A 17 2.21 2.66 13.20
N THR A 18 1.29 3.61 13.37
CA THR A 18 -0.03 3.34 13.93
C THR A 18 -1.11 4.14 13.18
N TRP A 19 -2.36 3.70 13.31
CA TRP A 19 -3.50 4.20 12.52
C TRP A 19 -4.32 5.27 13.25
N GLU A 20 -4.10 5.47 14.55
CA GLU A 20 -4.93 6.32 15.42
C GLU A 20 -4.96 7.79 14.97
N ASP A 21 -3.82 8.29 14.47
CA ASP A 21 -3.69 9.67 13.97
C ASP A 21 -3.72 9.76 12.44
N ALA A 22 -3.93 8.62 11.76
CA ALA A 22 -3.91 8.56 10.31
C ALA A 22 -5.18 9.18 9.71
N LYS A 23 -5.00 10.16 8.82
CA LYS A 23 -6.09 10.71 8.00
C LYS A 23 -6.42 9.82 6.80
N VAL A 24 -5.48 8.98 6.40
CA VAL A 24 -5.59 8.07 5.26
C VAL A 24 -5.10 6.69 5.67
N ILE A 25 -5.87 5.66 5.35
CA ILE A 25 -5.45 4.27 5.47
C ILE A 25 -5.17 3.74 4.07
N LEU A 26 -3.90 3.42 3.80
CA LEU A 26 -3.48 2.75 2.59
C LEU A 26 -3.56 1.24 2.79
N TYR A 27 -4.16 0.53 1.86
CA TYR A 27 -4.16 -0.93 1.86
C TYR A 27 -4.08 -1.47 0.43
N GLY A 28 -3.48 -2.64 0.29
CA GLY A 28 -3.36 -3.35 -0.97
C GLY A 28 -4.43 -4.42 -1.12
N MET A 29 -4.93 -4.57 -2.35
CA MET A 29 -5.84 -5.64 -2.73
C MET A 29 -5.17 -6.51 -3.81
N PRO A 30 -4.35 -7.51 -3.42
CA PRO A 30 -3.57 -8.32 -4.36
C PRO A 30 -4.44 -9.33 -5.12
N MET A 31 -5.26 -8.83 -6.05
CA MET A 31 -6.23 -9.61 -6.83
C MET A 31 -6.08 -9.40 -8.34
N ASP A 32 -6.20 -10.49 -9.10
CA ASP A 32 -6.25 -10.47 -10.58
C ASP A 32 -7.14 -11.60 -11.16
N TRP A 33 -8.09 -12.13 -10.40
CA TRP A 33 -8.85 -13.35 -10.76
C TRP A 33 -9.69 -13.24 -12.04
N THR A 34 -10.09 -12.03 -12.43
CA THR A 34 -10.89 -11.80 -13.65
C THR A 34 -10.02 -11.44 -14.85
N VAL A 35 -8.69 -11.44 -14.69
CA VAL A 35 -7.75 -11.09 -15.77
C VAL A 35 -7.51 -12.31 -16.66
N SER A 36 -7.80 -12.18 -17.95
CA SER A 36 -7.60 -13.27 -18.91
C SER A 36 -6.25 -13.20 -19.64
N TYR A 37 -5.84 -12.03 -20.13
CA TYR A 37 -4.72 -11.91 -21.08
C TYR A 37 -3.35 -11.72 -20.41
N ARG A 38 -3.22 -10.80 -19.45
CA ARG A 38 -1.94 -10.45 -18.81
C ARG A 38 -2.07 -10.47 -17.28
N PRO A 39 -1.93 -11.64 -16.62
CA PRO A 39 -1.99 -11.74 -15.17
C PRO A 39 -0.79 -11.04 -14.51
N GLY A 40 -0.92 -10.71 -13.22
CA GLY A 40 0.17 -10.12 -12.44
C GLY A 40 -0.17 -8.84 -11.67
N SER A 41 -1.36 -8.25 -11.86
CA SER A 41 -1.77 -7.07 -11.08
C SER A 41 -1.83 -7.35 -9.58
N ARG A 42 -2.01 -8.62 -9.17
CA ARG A 42 -1.91 -9.06 -7.77
C ARG A 42 -0.57 -8.72 -7.10
N PHE A 43 0.51 -8.58 -7.88
CA PHE A 43 1.84 -8.23 -7.37
C PHE A 43 2.06 -6.71 -7.27
N GLY A 44 1.13 -5.91 -7.81
CA GLY A 44 1.20 -4.46 -7.84
C GLY A 44 1.38 -3.81 -6.46
N PRO A 45 0.52 -4.12 -5.45
CA PRO A 45 0.61 -3.48 -4.14
C PRO A 45 1.98 -3.63 -3.48
N ASN A 46 2.52 -4.85 -3.44
CA ASN A 46 3.86 -5.09 -2.90
C ASN A 46 4.92 -4.32 -3.72
N ARG A 47 4.85 -4.40 -5.06
CA ARG A 47 5.84 -3.72 -5.91
C ARG A 47 5.83 -2.20 -5.74
N ILE A 48 4.67 -1.59 -5.54
CA ILE A 48 4.54 -0.15 -5.26
C ILE A 48 5.29 0.22 -3.97
N ARG A 49 5.13 -0.57 -2.89
CA ARG A 49 5.83 -0.33 -1.61
C ARG A 49 7.34 -0.48 -1.77
N GLU A 50 7.78 -1.55 -2.44
CA GLU A 50 9.20 -1.81 -2.68
C GLU A 50 9.90 -0.66 -3.42
N VAL A 51 9.24 -0.04 -4.40
CA VAL A 51 9.83 1.06 -5.20
C VAL A 51 9.60 2.43 -4.59
N SER A 52 8.67 2.57 -3.64
CA SER A 52 8.34 3.85 -2.99
C SER A 52 9.55 4.48 -2.29
N ILE A 53 10.51 3.67 -1.82
CA ILE A 53 11.76 4.15 -1.20
C ILE A 53 12.60 5.03 -2.13
N GLY A 54 12.39 4.97 -3.44
CA GLY A 54 13.07 5.79 -4.43
C GLY A 54 12.35 7.08 -4.76
N LEU A 55 11.22 7.37 -4.11
CA LEU A 55 10.50 8.63 -4.25
C LEU A 55 11.08 9.69 -3.31
N GLU A 56 11.01 10.93 -3.76
CA GLU A 56 11.20 12.09 -2.90
C GLU A 56 9.94 12.32 -2.05
N GLU A 57 10.10 12.76 -0.81
CA GLU A 57 8.99 13.06 0.09
C GLU A 57 8.33 14.41 -0.23
N TYR A 58 9.06 15.33 -0.86
CA TYR A 58 8.52 16.61 -1.31
C TYR A 58 7.89 16.51 -2.70
N SER A 59 6.68 17.09 -2.85
CA SER A 59 5.99 17.20 -4.14
C SER A 59 6.02 18.64 -4.65
N PRO A 60 6.78 18.95 -5.72
CA PRO A 60 6.84 20.30 -6.28
C PRO A 60 5.51 20.80 -6.86
N TYR A 61 4.65 19.89 -7.33
CA TYR A 61 3.35 20.24 -7.91
C TYR A 61 2.33 20.66 -6.86
N LEU A 62 2.46 20.11 -5.65
CA LEU A 62 1.57 20.40 -4.53
C LEU A 62 2.17 21.39 -3.53
N ASP A 63 3.47 21.69 -3.68
CA ASP A 63 4.30 22.44 -2.73
C ASP A 63 4.13 21.93 -1.29
N ARG A 64 4.30 20.62 -1.13
CA ARG A 64 3.99 19.89 0.11
C ARG A 64 4.94 18.75 0.37
N GLU A 65 5.15 18.50 1.65
CA GLU A 65 5.89 17.35 2.16
C GLU A 65 4.95 16.19 2.50
N LEU A 66 5.43 14.96 2.28
CA LEU A 66 4.65 13.74 2.54
C LEU A 66 4.22 13.63 4.01
N HIS A 67 5.07 14.04 4.95
CA HIS A 67 4.79 14.00 6.39
C HIS A 67 3.65 14.94 6.84
N GLU A 68 3.24 15.90 6.01
CA GLU A 68 2.07 16.77 6.29
C GLU A 68 0.73 16.02 6.18
N VAL A 69 0.74 14.86 5.53
CA VAL A 69 -0.43 14.00 5.36
C VAL A 69 -0.20 12.72 6.16
N PRO A 70 -0.58 12.65 7.44
CA PRO A 70 -0.38 11.44 8.23
C PRO A 70 -1.24 10.30 7.64
N PHE A 71 -0.57 9.23 7.22
CA PHE A 71 -1.21 8.03 6.69
C PHE A 71 -0.59 6.76 7.28
N PHE A 72 -1.39 5.71 7.30
CA PHE A 72 -0.99 4.39 7.78
C PHE A 72 -1.14 3.36 6.66
N ASP A 73 -0.07 2.64 6.35
CA ASP A 73 -0.11 1.49 5.45
C ASP A 73 -0.46 0.21 6.20
N ALA A 74 -1.70 -0.24 6.03
CA ALA A 74 -2.24 -1.45 6.66
C ALA A 74 -1.77 -2.75 5.98
N GLY A 75 -0.93 -2.68 4.95
CA GLY A 75 -0.48 -3.84 4.20
C GLY A 75 -1.55 -4.37 3.24
N ASP A 76 -1.52 -5.67 2.96
CA ASP A 76 -2.45 -6.31 2.03
C ASP A 76 -3.61 -6.97 2.77
N ILE A 77 -4.83 -6.81 2.24
CA ILE A 77 -5.99 -7.52 2.76
C ILE A 77 -5.81 -9.02 2.48
N PRO A 78 -5.98 -9.90 3.49
CA PRO A 78 -5.90 -11.35 3.28
C PRO A 78 -7.08 -11.81 2.41
N LEU A 79 -6.82 -12.05 1.13
CA LEU A 79 -7.82 -12.56 0.20
C LEU A 79 -7.65 -14.08 0.03
N PRO A 80 -8.64 -14.91 0.42
CA PRO A 80 -8.58 -16.34 0.18
C PRO A 80 -8.68 -16.63 -1.32
N PHE A 81 -7.86 -17.56 -1.82
CA PHE A 81 -7.87 -17.96 -3.23
C PHE A 81 -9.25 -18.49 -3.68
N GLY A 82 -9.70 -18.06 -4.87
CA GLY A 82 -10.89 -18.58 -5.57
C GLY A 82 -12.22 -17.83 -5.34
N ASN A 83 -13.18 -18.08 -6.25
CA ASN A 83 -14.53 -17.51 -6.35
C ASN A 83 -14.65 -16.00 -6.04
N ALA A 84 -14.32 -15.16 -7.03
CA ALA A 84 -14.37 -13.70 -6.93
C ALA A 84 -15.68 -13.13 -6.35
N GLN A 85 -16.84 -13.65 -6.75
CA GLN A 85 -18.15 -13.15 -6.32
C GLN A 85 -18.41 -13.31 -4.82
N LYS A 86 -17.90 -14.39 -4.19
CA LYS A 86 -18.01 -14.57 -2.74
C LYS A 86 -17.04 -13.69 -1.95
N LYS A 87 -15.96 -13.20 -2.57
CA LYS A 87 -14.88 -12.49 -1.87
C LYS A 87 -15.02 -10.96 -1.87
N LEU A 88 -15.87 -10.42 -2.75
CA LEU A 88 -16.21 -8.98 -2.80
C LEU A 88 -17.35 -8.59 -1.84
N ARG A 89 -17.85 -9.53 -1.02
CA ARG A 89 -18.87 -9.25 0.00
C ARG A 89 -18.17 -8.92 1.31
N PHE A 90 -18.20 -7.65 1.70
CA PHE A 90 -17.89 -7.22 3.06
C PHE A 90 -19.18 -7.40 3.88
N ASN A 91 -19.18 -8.35 4.83
CA ASN A 91 -20.25 -8.54 5.81
C ASN A 91 -19.90 -7.75 7.07
#